data_AF-A0A6I1W327-F1
#
_entry.id   AF-A0A6I1W327-F1
#
_cell.length_a   1.000
_cell.length_b   1.000
_cell.length_c   1.000
_cell.angle_alpha   90.00
_cell.angle_beta   90.00
_cell.angle_gamma   90.00
#
_symmetry.space_group_name_H-M   'P 1'
#
loop_
_entity.id
_entity.type
_entity.pdbx_description
1 polymer ?
#
loop_
_entity_poly.entity_id
_entity_poly.type
_entity_poly.pdbx_seq_one_letter_code
_entity_poly.pdbx_strand_id
1 'polypeptide(L)'
;LNGTFDAFGQQHELTVGANASRSRKDDFFAVAVLPDRQNVFDPNHHLPQPDDSYYLANASRGGPMDMRIKQYGAYSIARLKLAEPLTLVVGSRVSWYSSNSDSVSYWRGEGTPVHTQAKETGQVTPFAAVFFDLNDNL
;
A
#
# COMPACT_ATOMS: atom_id res chain seq x y z
N LEU A 1 8.58 -16.16 -14.38
CA LEU A 1 9.34 -17.17 -15.16
C LEU A 1 10.09 -18.01 -14.15
N ASN A 2 9.87 -19.32 -14.19
CA ASN A 2 10.48 -20.26 -13.26
C ASN A 2 11.28 -21.24 -14.11
N GLY A 3 12.52 -21.50 -13.74
CA GLY A 3 13.40 -22.43 -14.42
C GLY A 3 14.24 -23.22 -13.43
N THR A 4 14.65 -24.41 -13.86
CA THR A 4 15.56 -25.28 -13.13
C THR A 4 16.89 -25.37 -13.87
N PHE A 5 17.98 -25.60 -13.12
CA PHE A 5 19.29 -25.86 -13.69
C PHE A 5 20.09 -26.80 -12.80
N ASP A 6 20.89 -27.66 -13.41
CA ASP A 6 21.75 -28.60 -12.68
C ASP A 6 23.15 -28.00 -12.51
N ALA A 7 23.66 -27.99 -11.28
CA ALA A 7 25.00 -27.54 -10.95
C ALA A 7 25.50 -28.23 -9.68
N PHE A 8 26.79 -28.55 -9.60
CA PHE A 8 27.42 -29.20 -8.43
C PHE A 8 26.73 -30.53 -8.02
N GLY A 9 26.20 -31.27 -8.98
CA GLY A 9 25.50 -32.54 -8.73
C GLY A 9 24.10 -32.40 -8.13
N GLN A 10 23.57 -31.18 -8.06
CA GLN A 10 22.25 -30.89 -7.52
C GLN A 10 21.42 -30.05 -8.51
N GLN A 11 20.10 -30.18 -8.42
CA GLN A 11 19.17 -29.32 -9.17
C GLN A 11 18.81 -28.08 -8.34
N HIS A 12 18.85 -26.92 -8.99
CA HIS A 12 18.56 -25.61 -8.42
C HIS A 12 17.38 -24.95 -9.13
N GLU A 13 16.74 -23.99 -8.49
CA GLU A 13 15.63 -23.22 -9.06
C GLU A 13 15.94 -21.73 -9.13
N LEU A 14 15.57 -21.10 -10.24
CA LEU A 14 15.57 -19.65 -10.40
C LEU A 14 14.17 -19.19 -10.80
N THR A 15 13.63 -18.27 -10.02
CA THR A 15 12.39 -17.56 -10.32
C THR A 15 12.69 -16.09 -10.53
N VAL A 16 12.23 -15.54 -11.65
CA VAL A 16 12.27 -14.10 -11.94
C VAL A 16 10.89 -13.61 -12.32
N GLY A 17 10.55 -12.39 -11.91
CA GLY A 17 9.27 -11.80 -12.25
C GLY A 17 9.26 -10.28 -12.12
N ALA A 18 8.20 -9.69 -12.62
CA ALA A 18 7.94 -8.26 -12.51
C ALA A 18 6.45 -8.03 -12.33
N ASN A 19 6.10 -6.90 -11.71
CA ASN A 19 4.71 -6.47 -11.56
C ASN A 19 4.64 -4.94 -11.66
N ALA A 20 3.52 -4.46 -12.17
CA ALA A 20 3.20 -3.04 -12.21
C ALA A 20 1.72 -2.85 -11.86
N SER A 21 1.40 -1.75 -11.20
CA SER A 21 0.02 -1.36 -10.95
C SER A 21 -0.10 0.17 -10.92
N ARG A 22 -1.29 0.62 -11.30
CA ARG A 22 -1.70 2.02 -11.26
C ARG A 22 -3.05 2.07 -10.57
N SER A 23 -3.18 2.98 -9.61
CA SER A 23 -4.43 3.25 -8.92
C SER A 23 -4.78 4.73 -9.03
N ARG A 24 -6.07 5.01 -9.13
CA ARG A 24 -6.64 6.36 -8.98
C ARG A 24 -7.71 6.29 -7.92
N LYS A 25 -7.66 7.21 -6.97
CA LYS A 25 -8.69 7.45 -5.97
C LYS A 25 -9.27 8.84 -6.24
N ASP A 26 -10.56 8.88 -6.51
CA ASP A 26 -11.34 10.12 -6.67
C ASP A 26 -12.42 10.06 -5.59
N ASP A 27 -12.31 10.93 -4.60
CA ASP A 27 -13.05 10.81 -3.35
C ASP A 27 -13.43 12.19 -2.80
N PHE A 28 -14.47 12.19 -1.98
CA PHE A 28 -14.96 13.37 -1.30
C PHE A 28 -15.44 12.98 0.09
N PHE A 29 -15.02 13.74 1.10
CA PHE A 29 -15.60 13.64 2.43
C PHE A 29 -15.69 15.02 3.06
N ALA A 30 -16.62 15.22 3.98
CA ALA A 30 -16.70 16.43 4.78
C ALA A 30 -17.11 16.06 6.21
N VAL A 31 -16.45 16.70 7.18
CA VAL A 31 -16.76 16.57 8.60
C VAL A 31 -17.15 17.95 9.08
N ALA A 32 -18.37 18.10 9.57
CA ALA A 32 -18.87 19.32 10.18
C ALA A 32 -19.19 19.07 11.66
N VAL A 33 -19.10 20.14 12.46
CA VAL A 33 -19.62 20.11 13.83
C VAL A 33 -21.15 20.04 13.76
N LEU A 34 -21.78 19.28 14.66
CA LEU A 34 -23.24 19.23 14.71
C LEU A 34 -23.81 20.65 14.99
N PRO A 35 -24.99 20.98 14.43
CA PRO A 35 -25.68 22.23 14.73
C PRO A 35 -25.96 22.40 16.23
N ASP A 36 -26.28 21.30 16.90
CA ASP A 36 -26.68 21.28 18.31
C ASP A 36 -25.63 20.56 19.18
N ARG A 37 -25.37 21.12 20.36
CA ARG A 37 -24.51 20.50 21.37
C ARG A 37 -25.15 19.22 21.90
N GLN A 38 -24.33 18.17 22.07
CA GLN A 38 -24.76 16.88 22.59
C GLN A 38 -24.20 16.63 23.99
N ASN A 39 -25.00 16.01 24.85
CA ASN A 39 -24.50 15.40 26.08
C ASN A 39 -23.96 14.01 25.75
N VAL A 40 -22.72 13.72 26.13
CA VAL A 40 -22.06 12.45 25.83
C VAL A 40 -22.65 11.28 26.61
N PHE A 41 -23.27 11.54 27.78
CA PHE A 41 -23.90 10.51 28.61
C PHE A 41 -25.39 10.33 28.34
N ASP A 42 -26.00 11.27 27.61
CA ASP A 42 -27.42 11.24 27.23
C ASP A 42 -27.61 11.98 25.88
N PRO A 43 -27.16 11.37 24.77
CA PRO A 43 -27.22 12.02 23.47
C PRO A 43 -28.66 12.11 22.96
N ASN A 44 -29.00 13.17 22.24
CA ASN A 44 -30.31 13.27 21.61
C ASN A 44 -30.36 12.36 20.38
N HIS A 45 -31.17 11.30 20.42
CA HIS A 45 -31.31 10.34 19.32
C HIS A 45 -32.23 10.85 18.19
N HIS A 46 -32.88 12.01 18.36
CA HIS A 46 -33.84 12.57 17.39
C HIS A 46 -33.27 13.78 16.65
N LEU A 47 -31.95 13.84 16.46
CA LEU A 47 -31.32 14.89 15.68
C LEU A 47 -31.61 14.68 14.19
N PRO A 48 -32.14 15.69 13.48
CA PRO A 48 -32.26 15.61 12.04
C PRO A 48 -30.85 15.54 11.43
N GLN A 49 -30.68 14.63 10.48
CA GLN A 49 -29.44 14.56 9.71
C GLN A 49 -29.28 15.87 8.91
N PRO A 50 -28.16 16.61 9.05
CA PRO A 50 -27.90 17.77 8.22
C PRO A 50 -27.81 17.39 6.74
N ASP A 51 -28.24 18.28 5.87
CA ASP A 51 -28.07 18.09 4.43
C ASP A 51 -26.61 18.38 3.99
N ASP A 52 -26.26 17.98 2.77
CA ASP A 52 -24.91 18.12 2.22
C ASP A 52 -24.40 19.57 2.19
N SER A 53 -25.29 20.56 2.02
CA SER A 53 -24.90 21.97 1.99
C SER A 53 -24.44 22.47 3.37
N TYR A 54 -25.02 21.92 4.45
CA TYR A 54 -24.56 22.20 5.81
C TYR A 54 -23.11 21.74 5.99
N TYR A 55 -22.76 20.54 5.50
CA TYR A 55 -21.41 20.01 5.57
C TYR A 55 -20.41 20.86 4.79
N LEU A 56 -20.76 21.33 3.58
CA LEU A 56 -19.89 22.20 2.79
C LEU A 56 -19.64 23.55 3.48
N ALA A 57 -20.68 24.16 4.04
CA ALA A 57 -20.58 25.47 4.69
C ALA A 57 -19.87 25.40 6.07
N ASN A 58 -19.98 24.29 6.79
CA ASN A 58 -19.50 24.16 8.17
C ASN A 58 -18.39 23.11 8.35
N ALA A 59 -17.84 22.59 7.26
CA ALA A 59 -16.77 21.60 7.31
C ALA A 59 -15.59 22.10 8.15
N SER A 60 -15.23 21.38 9.20
CA SER A 60 -13.97 21.57 9.93
C SER A 60 -12.83 20.79 9.31
N ARG A 61 -13.14 19.81 8.45
CA ARG A 61 -12.18 19.02 7.68
C ARG A 61 -12.87 18.39 6.49
N GLY A 62 -12.13 18.17 5.41
CA GLY A 62 -12.59 17.42 4.25
C GLY A 62 -12.34 18.17 2.96
N GLY A 63 -13.06 17.75 1.93
CA GLY A 63 -13.03 18.25 0.57
C GLY A 63 -12.66 17.16 -0.44
N PRO A 64 -12.70 17.51 -1.74
CA PRO A 64 -12.36 16.59 -2.82
C PRO A 64 -10.88 16.20 -2.77
N MET A 65 -10.59 14.98 -3.18
CA MET A 65 -9.25 14.40 -3.27
C MET A 65 -9.13 13.56 -4.55
N ASP A 66 -8.16 13.87 -5.40
CA ASP A 66 -7.73 13.04 -6.53
C ASP A 66 -6.29 12.58 -6.29
N MET A 67 -6.12 11.29 -6.02
CA MET A 67 -4.82 10.68 -5.76
C MET A 67 -4.50 9.61 -6.80
N ARG A 68 -3.28 9.67 -7.33
CA ARG A 68 -2.76 8.74 -8.33
C ARG A 68 -1.51 8.06 -7.78
N ILE A 69 -1.56 6.74 -7.69
CA ILE A 69 -0.43 5.92 -7.25
C ILE A 69 0.05 5.06 -8.42
N LYS A 70 1.36 5.00 -8.63
CA LYS A 70 2.03 4.08 -9.54
C LYS A 70 3.08 3.30 -8.76
N GLN A 71 3.06 1.98 -8.91
CA GLN A 71 4.06 1.13 -8.29
C GLN A 71 4.44 0.01 -9.24
N TYR A 72 5.72 -0.29 -9.33
CA TYR A 72 6.23 -1.38 -10.13
C TYR A 72 7.50 -1.94 -9.52
N GLY A 73 7.87 -3.15 -9.92
CA GLY A 73 9.11 -3.75 -9.47
C GLY A 73 9.43 -5.02 -10.22
N ALA A 74 10.68 -5.43 -10.07
CA ALA A 74 11.21 -6.70 -10.55
C ALA A 74 11.79 -7.46 -9.37
N TYR A 75 11.68 -8.78 -9.39
CA TYR A 75 12.21 -9.65 -8.34
C TYR A 75 12.90 -10.87 -8.95
N SER A 76 13.88 -11.36 -8.21
CA SER A 76 14.58 -12.62 -8.49
C SER A 76 14.76 -13.40 -7.21
N ILE A 77 14.59 -14.72 -7.31
CA ILE A 77 14.72 -15.69 -6.22
C ILE A 77 15.49 -16.88 -6.75
N ALA A 78 16.59 -17.23 -6.11
CA ALA A 78 17.32 -18.46 -6.34
C ALA A 78 17.15 -19.39 -5.14
N ARG A 79 16.81 -20.66 -5.40
CA ARG A 79 16.87 -21.76 -4.43
C ARG A 79 18.02 -22.67 -4.83
N LEU A 80 19.00 -22.75 -3.95
CA LEU A 80 20.26 -23.43 -4.18
C LEU A 80 20.41 -24.60 -3.21
N LYS A 81 20.49 -25.82 -3.73
CA LYS A 81 20.81 -27.00 -2.92
C LYS A 81 22.31 -27.02 -2.62
N LEU A 82 22.68 -26.73 -1.37
CA LEU A 82 24.07 -26.77 -0.89
C LEU A 82 24.52 -28.20 -0.56
N ALA A 83 23.60 -29.02 -0.08
CA ALA A 83 23.74 -30.46 0.13
C ALA A 83 22.36 -31.12 -0.01
N GLU A 84 22.28 -32.45 -0.01
CA GLU A 84 20.99 -33.17 -0.09
C GLU A 84 19.94 -32.64 0.91
N PRO A 85 20.26 -32.43 2.21
CA PRO A 85 19.31 -31.88 3.17
C PRO A 85 19.39 -30.36 3.32
N LEU A 86 20.30 -29.65 2.66
CA LEU A 86 20.58 -28.23 2.95
C LEU A 86 20.27 -27.35 1.74
N THR A 87 19.26 -26.50 1.86
CA THR A 87 18.86 -25.55 0.81
C THR A 87 19.03 -24.11 1.28
N LEU A 88 19.71 -23.30 0.49
CA LEU A 88 19.81 -21.85 0.66
C LEU A 88 18.87 -21.16 -0.33
N VAL A 89 18.01 -20.28 0.16
CA VAL A 89 17.17 -19.41 -0.67
C VAL A 89 17.65 -17.99 -0.52
N VAL A 90 17.96 -17.33 -1.63
CA VAL A 90 18.34 -15.93 -1.67
C VAL A 90 17.54 -15.21 -2.73
N GLY A 91 17.16 -13.98 -2.46
CA GLY A 91 16.43 -13.19 -3.42
C GLY A 91 16.47 -11.71 -3.13
N SER A 92 16.01 -10.94 -4.10
CA SER A 92 15.86 -9.51 -3.95
C SER A 92 14.71 -9.01 -4.81
N ARG A 93 14.17 -7.87 -4.40
CA ARG A 93 13.20 -7.11 -5.17
C ARG A 93 13.68 -5.67 -5.33
N VAL A 94 13.61 -5.15 -6.55
CA VAL A 94 13.78 -3.72 -6.82
C VAL A 94 12.40 -3.11 -7.05
N SER A 95 12.08 -2.04 -6.33
CA SER A 95 10.76 -1.41 -6.32
C SER A 95 10.84 0.08 -6.65
N TRP A 96 9.84 0.56 -7.36
CA TRP A 96 9.60 1.96 -7.67
C TRP A 96 8.20 2.34 -7.26
N TYR A 97 8.06 3.53 -6.69
CA TYR A 97 6.80 4.04 -6.20
C TYR A 97 6.68 5.53 -6.50
N SER A 98 5.49 5.96 -6.92
CA SER A 98 5.11 7.37 -6.90
C SER A 98 3.66 7.54 -6.50
N SER A 99 3.42 8.59 -5.72
CA SER A 99 2.09 9.07 -5.37
C SER A 99 2.02 10.57 -5.63
N ASN A 100 0.93 11.00 -6.26
CA ASN A 100 0.57 12.40 -6.40
C ASN A 100 -0.88 12.56 -5.95
N SER A 101 -1.13 13.54 -5.09
CA SER A 101 -2.44 13.84 -4.52
C SER A 101 -2.73 15.33 -4.65
N ASP A 102 -3.81 15.64 -5.36
CA ASP A 102 -4.41 16.97 -5.41
C ASP A 102 -5.67 16.95 -4.55
N SER A 103 -5.82 17.91 -3.64
CA SER A 103 -6.99 17.99 -2.76
C SER A 103 -7.37 19.44 -2.47
N VAL A 104 -8.58 19.65 -1.97
CA VAL A 104 -8.98 20.93 -1.38
C VAL A 104 -9.31 20.65 0.08
N SER A 105 -8.66 21.37 1.00
CA SER A 105 -8.93 21.27 2.43
C SER A 105 -9.99 22.31 2.81
N TYR A 106 -11.15 21.85 3.29
CA TYR A 106 -12.22 22.73 3.77
C TYR A 106 -12.08 23.10 5.24
N TRP A 107 -12.34 24.39 5.51
CA TRP A 107 -12.50 24.95 6.84
C TRP A 107 -13.57 26.05 6.82
N ARG A 108 -14.72 25.80 7.46
CA ARG A 108 -15.87 26.73 7.59
C ARG A 108 -16.30 27.36 6.27
N GLY A 109 -16.47 26.53 5.23
CA GLY A 109 -16.91 26.98 3.91
C GLY A 109 -15.78 27.51 3.01
N GLU A 110 -14.58 27.72 3.56
CA GLU A 110 -13.41 28.13 2.80
C GLU A 110 -12.61 26.91 2.33
N GLY A 111 -12.18 26.92 1.07
CA GLY A 111 -11.42 25.85 0.45
C GLY A 111 -9.99 26.27 0.11
N THR A 112 -9.02 25.56 0.66
CA THR A 112 -7.60 25.77 0.33
C THR A 112 -7.07 24.60 -0.48
N PRO A 113 -6.60 24.82 -1.73
CA PRO A 113 -5.93 23.76 -2.50
C PRO A 113 -4.67 23.27 -1.80
N VAL A 114 -4.47 21.95 -1.76
CA VAL A 114 -3.31 21.28 -1.20
C VAL A 114 -2.81 20.23 -2.18
N HIS A 115 -1.52 20.30 -2.48
CA HIS A 115 -0.82 19.33 -3.33
C HIS A 115 0.20 18.55 -2.50
N THR A 116 0.25 17.23 -2.66
CA THR A 116 1.22 16.38 -1.97
C THR A 116 1.75 15.31 -2.91
N GLN A 117 3.06 15.09 -2.87
CA GLN A 117 3.73 14.08 -3.71
C GLN A 117 4.73 13.27 -2.90
N ALA A 118 4.90 12.01 -3.27
CA ALA A 118 5.92 11.10 -2.74
C ALA A 118 6.50 10.26 -3.89
N LYS A 119 7.81 10.00 -3.85
CA LYS A 119 8.49 9.23 -4.91
C LYS A 119 9.68 8.47 -4.34
N GLU A 120 9.73 7.18 -4.64
CA GLU A 120 10.85 6.29 -4.36
C GLU A 120 11.30 5.61 -5.65
N THR A 121 12.61 5.54 -5.87
CA THR A 121 13.18 5.04 -7.12
C THR A 121 14.22 3.97 -6.82
N GLY A 122 13.99 2.74 -7.31
CA GLY A 122 14.97 1.68 -7.26
C GLY A 122 15.27 1.15 -5.86
N GLN A 123 14.27 1.14 -4.96
CA GLN A 123 14.45 0.60 -3.61
C GLN A 123 14.68 -0.90 -3.65
N VAL A 124 15.76 -1.36 -3.01
CA VAL A 124 16.18 -2.76 -2.99
C VAL A 124 15.75 -3.41 -1.67
N THR A 125 15.02 -4.51 -1.77
CA THR A 125 14.61 -5.32 -0.62
C THR A 125 15.23 -6.71 -0.73
N PRO A 126 16.34 -6.99 -0.02
CA PRO A 126 16.97 -8.30 -0.01
C PRO A 126 16.26 -9.26 0.96
N PHE A 127 16.36 -10.56 0.71
CA PHE A 127 15.93 -11.62 1.63
C PHE A 127 16.76 -12.89 1.44
N ALA A 128 16.92 -13.63 2.53
CA ALA A 128 17.59 -14.92 2.55
C ALA A 128 16.92 -15.86 3.56
N ALA A 129 16.92 -17.14 3.27
CA ALA A 129 16.44 -18.20 4.15
C ALA A 129 17.29 -19.46 3.97
N VAL A 130 17.40 -20.28 5.01
CA VAL A 130 18.08 -21.59 4.95
C VAL A 130 17.09 -22.64 5.43
N PHE A 131 16.97 -23.72 4.68
CA PHE A 131 16.17 -24.89 5.00
C PHE A 131 17.08 -26.08 5.24
N PHE A 132 16.77 -26.85 6.27
CA PHE A 132 17.43 -28.11 6.59
C PHE A 132 16.38 -29.21 6.71
N ASP A 133 16.48 -30.22 5.85
CA ASP A 133 15.58 -31.36 5.85
C ASP A 133 16.04 -32.35 6.93
N LEU A 134 15.22 -32.50 7.96
CA LEU A 134 15.54 -33.31 9.15
C LEU A 134 15.27 -34.82 8.95
N ASN A 135 14.55 -35.20 7.88
CA ASN A 135 14.25 -36.57 7.52
C ASN A 135 14.08 -36.69 5.99
N ASP A 136 14.68 -37.72 5.40
CA ASP A 136 14.58 -38.04 3.96
C ASP A 136 13.22 -38.66 3.57
N ASN A 137 12.29 -38.81 4.52
CA ASN A 137 10.99 -39.46 4.36
C ASN A 137 9.86 -38.61 4.96
N LEU A 138 9.19 -37.81 4.14
CA LEU A 138 7.79 -37.38 4.31
C LEU A 138 7.23 -36.93 2.96
#